data_AF-A0A519CB97-F1
#
_entry.id   AF-A0A519CB97-F1
#
_cell.length_a   1.000
_cell.length_b   1.000
_cell.length_c   1.000
_cell.angle_alpha   90.00
_cell.angle_beta   90.00
_cell.angle_gamma   90.00
#
_symmetry.space_group_name_H-M   'P 1'
#
loop_
_entity.id
_entity.type
_entity.pdbx_description
1 polymer ?
#
loop_
_entity_poly.entity_id
_entity_poly.type
_entity_poly.pdbx_seq_one_letter_code
_entity_poly.pdbx_strand_id
1 'polypeptide(L)'
;MKVLLLMLFSLILFTVSFSAFAQETHNITIPSGALYPNSPYFWLNESTGDTTGDITITIGDTITWKNIDSAFHTVTSVDSSGEIDGVFDSSFIKSGGSYSQEFTELGDFYYFCDNSHPWMNGVIHVVQNSENIQIIDRIASEYSDDGLGYEVKYILDTNLQNTVHIDTEENILTFTISGDTNNGEITLIIPPELIENPNAVWVDGVMINFEMDNTLTEIKLVIPITPHSKEIKIMGTHVIPEFGFLVMGVLGVGLTSTIILARSKFSII
;
A
#
# COMPACT_ATOMS: atom_id res chain seq x y z
N MET A 1 -61.55 16.51 -8.70
CA MET A 1 -61.35 15.25 -9.45
C MET A 1 -59.95 15.28 -10.06
N LYS A 2 -59.07 14.41 -9.52
CA LYS A 2 -57.72 14.00 -9.98
C LYS A 2 -56.64 15.10 -10.17
N VAL A 3 -55.87 15.32 -9.09
CA VAL A 3 -54.48 15.81 -9.15
C VAL A 3 -53.60 14.61 -9.51
N LEU A 4 -52.87 14.70 -10.61
CA LEU A 4 -51.95 13.66 -11.10
C LEU A 4 -50.57 13.91 -10.49
N LEU A 5 -50.18 13.08 -9.52
CA LEU A 5 -48.85 13.11 -8.88
C LEU A 5 -47.88 12.30 -9.77
N LEU A 6 -47.03 12.97 -10.53
CA LEU A 6 -45.88 12.33 -11.17
C LEU A 6 -44.77 12.17 -10.11
N MET A 7 -44.52 10.94 -9.68
CA MET A 7 -43.31 10.60 -8.94
C MET A 7 -42.15 10.41 -9.94
N LEU A 8 -41.15 11.29 -9.90
CA LEU A 8 -39.85 11.03 -10.53
C LEU A 8 -39.09 10.02 -9.67
N PHE A 9 -38.90 8.80 -10.19
CA PHE A 9 -37.92 7.87 -9.64
C PHE A 9 -36.54 8.26 -10.20
N SER A 10 -35.70 8.88 -9.37
CA SER A 10 -34.28 9.09 -9.70
C SER A 10 -33.54 7.76 -9.46
N LEU A 11 -33.13 7.11 -10.55
CA LEU A 11 -32.30 5.90 -10.49
C LEU A 11 -30.85 6.33 -10.26
N ILE A 12 -30.42 6.33 -9.00
CA ILE A 12 -29.01 6.54 -8.64
C ILE A 12 -28.26 5.26 -9.03
N LEU A 13 -27.59 5.25 -10.18
CA LEU A 13 -26.59 4.24 -10.49
C LEU A 13 -25.37 4.51 -9.61
N PHE A 14 -25.22 3.75 -8.52
CA PHE A 14 -23.92 3.59 -7.88
C PHE A 14 -23.02 2.82 -8.84
N THR A 15 -22.14 3.54 -9.53
CA THR A 15 -21.00 2.91 -10.21
C THR A 15 -20.03 2.46 -9.11
N VAL A 16 -20.08 1.18 -8.76
CA VAL A 16 -19.03 0.58 -7.93
C VAL A 16 -17.81 0.45 -8.84
N SER A 17 -16.92 1.43 -8.78
CA SER A 17 -15.61 1.35 -9.44
C SER A 17 -14.81 0.29 -8.70
N PHE A 18 -14.77 -0.94 -9.23
CA PHE A 18 -13.75 -1.89 -8.82
C PHE A 18 -12.44 -1.38 -9.40
N SER A 19 -11.53 -0.93 -8.53
CA SER A 19 -10.13 -0.77 -8.89
C SER A 19 -9.60 -2.17 -9.19
N ALA A 20 -9.60 -2.55 -10.47
CA ALA A 20 -8.83 -3.69 -10.92
C ALA A 20 -7.36 -3.29 -10.74
N PHE A 21 -6.66 -3.97 -9.82
CA PHE A 21 -5.22 -3.84 -9.69
C PHE A 21 -4.59 -4.10 -11.07
N ALA A 22 -3.80 -3.15 -11.56
CA ALA A 22 -3.14 -3.28 -12.85
C ALA A 22 -2.00 -4.28 -12.71
N GLN A 23 -2.27 -5.55 -12.99
CA GLN A 23 -1.26 -6.59 -13.15
C GLN A 23 -0.28 -6.18 -14.26
N GLU A 24 1.01 -6.03 -13.92
CA GLU A 24 2.04 -5.71 -14.90
C GLU A 24 2.65 -6.99 -15.47
N THR A 25 3.12 -6.91 -16.72
CA THR A 25 3.86 -8.00 -17.35
C THR A 25 5.29 -7.55 -17.63
N HIS A 26 6.25 -8.23 -17.01
CA HIS A 26 7.68 -8.02 -17.20
C HIS A 26 8.22 -9.01 -18.23
N ASN A 27 9.08 -8.57 -19.14
CA ASN A 27 9.65 -9.43 -20.19
C ASN A 27 11.13 -9.70 -19.95
N ILE A 28 11.50 -10.97 -19.93
CA ILE A 28 12.88 -11.45 -19.87
C ILE A 28 13.21 -12.18 -21.16
N THR A 29 14.24 -11.73 -21.86
CA THR A 29 14.72 -12.38 -23.08
C THR A 29 15.87 -13.34 -22.76
N ILE A 30 15.81 -14.55 -23.31
CA ILE A 30 16.93 -15.50 -23.41
C ILE A 30 17.68 -15.19 -24.71
N PRO A 31 18.86 -14.55 -24.66
CA PRO A 31 19.52 -13.99 -25.82
C PRO A 31 20.16 -15.07 -26.70
N SER A 32 20.45 -14.70 -27.95
CA SER A 32 21.23 -15.54 -28.85
C SER A 32 22.59 -15.87 -28.26
N GLY A 33 22.94 -17.17 -28.24
CA GLY A 33 24.18 -17.66 -27.66
C GLY A 33 24.11 -17.99 -26.17
N ALA A 34 22.96 -17.82 -25.50
CA ALA A 34 22.80 -18.17 -24.08
C ALA A 34 23.18 -19.63 -23.77
N LEU A 35 23.12 -20.53 -24.76
CA LEU A 35 23.63 -21.90 -24.63
C LEU A 35 25.14 -22.03 -24.33
N TYR A 36 25.94 -20.98 -24.55
CA TYR A 36 27.39 -21.05 -24.40
C TYR A 36 27.83 -20.50 -23.03
N PRO A 37 28.62 -21.24 -22.23
CA PRO A 37 29.05 -20.80 -20.90
C PRO A 37 29.84 -19.49 -20.88
N ASN A 38 30.46 -19.12 -22.00
CA ASN A 38 31.25 -17.89 -22.14
C ASN A 38 30.44 -16.70 -22.67
N SER A 39 29.12 -16.86 -22.80
CA SER A 39 28.25 -15.76 -23.18
C SER A 39 28.27 -14.66 -22.11
N PRO A 40 28.19 -13.38 -22.52
CA PRO A 40 28.29 -12.26 -21.60
C PRO A 40 27.12 -12.19 -20.62
N TYR A 41 25.96 -12.73 -21.01
CA TYR A 41 24.75 -12.81 -20.22
C TYR A 41 23.80 -13.88 -20.75
N PHE A 42 22.83 -14.27 -19.92
CA PHE A 42 21.91 -15.39 -20.17
C PHE A 42 20.43 -14.98 -20.08
N TRP A 43 20.17 -13.88 -19.39
CA TRP A 43 18.86 -13.27 -19.22
C TRP A 43 19.00 -11.79 -19.55
N LEU A 44 17.98 -11.18 -20.15
CA LEU A 44 17.92 -9.75 -20.40
C LEU A 44 16.54 -9.24 -20.01
N ASN A 45 16.47 -8.38 -19.00
CA ASN A 45 15.25 -7.63 -18.71
C ASN A 45 15.05 -6.57 -19.80
N GLU A 46 13.95 -6.66 -20.55
CA GLU A 46 13.71 -5.76 -21.69
C GLU A 46 13.46 -4.30 -21.29
N SER A 47 12.91 -4.07 -20.09
CA SER A 47 12.56 -2.73 -19.61
C SER A 47 13.77 -2.00 -19.02
N THR A 48 14.62 -2.70 -18.26
CA THR A 48 15.75 -2.09 -17.55
C THR A 48 17.08 -2.27 -18.28
N GLY A 49 17.18 -3.26 -19.18
CA GLY A 49 18.44 -3.67 -19.78
C GLY A 49 19.35 -4.45 -18.83
N ASP A 50 18.86 -4.85 -17.65
CA ASP A 50 19.60 -5.68 -16.71
C ASP A 50 19.84 -7.07 -17.31
N THR A 51 21.03 -7.63 -17.04
CA THR A 51 21.51 -8.89 -17.61
C THR A 51 21.89 -9.94 -16.56
N THR A 52 21.66 -9.64 -15.28
CA THR A 52 21.97 -10.52 -14.14
C THR A 52 21.06 -11.75 -14.08
N GLY A 53 19.82 -11.63 -14.56
CA GLY A 53 18.76 -12.59 -14.27
C GLY A 53 17.97 -12.26 -13.01
N ASP A 54 18.34 -11.19 -12.31
CA ASP A 54 17.63 -10.71 -11.14
C ASP A 54 16.57 -9.70 -11.54
N ILE A 55 15.37 -9.83 -10.97
CA ILE A 55 14.28 -8.88 -11.17
C ILE A 55 13.47 -8.73 -9.89
N THR A 56 13.12 -7.50 -9.55
CA THR A 56 12.13 -7.21 -8.51
C THR A 56 10.80 -6.90 -9.16
N ILE A 57 9.75 -7.63 -8.78
CA ILE A 57 8.38 -7.46 -9.26
C ILE A 57 7.43 -7.33 -8.08
N THR A 58 6.21 -6.92 -8.34
CA THR A 58 5.18 -6.83 -7.31
C THR A 58 4.28 -8.06 -7.31
N ILE A 59 3.76 -8.43 -6.13
CA ILE A 59 2.80 -9.54 -6.03
C ILE A 59 1.62 -9.35 -6.99
N GLY A 60 1.28 -10.40 -7.73
CA GLY A 60 0.29 -10.40 -8.80
C GLY A 60 0.88 -10.15 -10.20
N ASP A 61 2.13 -9.71 -10.32
CA ASP A 61 2.75 -9.50 -11.64
C ASP A 61 3.04 -10.82 -12.37
N THR A 62 3.15 -10.72 -13.69
CA THR A 62 3.53 -11.83 -14.56
C THR A 62 4.92 -11.58 -15.16
N ILE A 63 5.79 -12.59 -15.14
CA ILE A 63 7.01 -12.58 -15.95
C ILE A 63 6.80 -13.43 -17.19
N THR A 64 7.18 -12.91 -18.35
CA THR A 64 7.24 -13.63 -19.61
C THR A 64 8.69 -13.80 -20.06
N TRP A 65 9.16 -15.04 -20.11
CA TRP A 65 10.44 -15.38 -20.72
C TRP A 65 10.27 -15.65 -22.20
N LYS A 66 11.12 -15.05 -23.02
CA LYS A 66 11.12 -15.21 -24.48
C LYS A 66 12.44 -15.76 -24.96
N ASN A 67 12.40 -16.88 -25.66
CA ASN A 67 13.59 -17.49 -26.22
C ASN A 67 13.88 -16.93 -27.61
N ILE A 68 14.89 -16.07 -27.75
CA ILE A 68 15.40 -15.63 -29.06
C ILE A 68 16.69 -16.37 -29.46
N ASP A 69 17.18 -17.27 -28.62
CA ASP A 69 18.25 -18.19 -28.97
C ASP A 69 17.77 -19.21 -30.00
N SER A 70 18.72 -19.81 -30.71
CA SER A 70 18.48 -20.92 -31.64
C SER A 70 18.31 -22.26 -30.91
N ALA A 71 18.84 -22.36 -29.69
CA ALA A 71 18.72 -23.53 -28.84
C ALA A 71 17.36 -23.57 -28.09
N PHE A 72 16.98 -24.75 -27.60
CA PHE A 72 15.88 -24.89 -26.65
C PHE A 72 16.39 -24.52 -25.26
N HIS A 73 15.54 -23.85 -24.47
CA HIS A 73 15.82 -23.47 -23.09
C HIS A 73 14.64 -23.81 -22.20
N THR A 74 14.85 -23.78 -20.90
CA THR A 74 13.82 -23.96 -19.89
C THR A 74 13.93 -22.83 -18.85
N VAL A 75 12.86 -22.65 -18.10
CA VAL A 75 12.79 -21.81 -16.91
C VAL A 75 12.14 -22.70 -15.84
N THR A 76 12.97 -23.20 -14.95
CA THR A 76 12.59 -24.17 -13.93
C THR A 76 12.97 -23.61 -12.56
N SER A 77 12.05 -23.66 -11.61
CA SER A 77 12.26 -23.15 -10.26
C SER A 77 13.11 -24.10 -9.42
N VAL A 78 13.90 -23.52 -8.52
CA VAL A 78 14.75 -24.23 -7.57
C VAL A 78 14.65 -23.60 -6.19
N ASP A 79 14.91 -24.40 -5.16
CA ASP A 79 15.07 -23.88 -3.81
C ASP A 79 16.40 -23.12 -3.65
N SER A 80 16.61 -22.53 -2.46
CA SER A 80 17.84 -21.78 -2.16
C SER A 80 19.12 -22.62 -2.15
N SER A 81 19.01 -23.95 -2.18
CA SER A 81 20.13 -24.87 -2.32
C SER A 81 20.43 -25.24 -3.79
N GLY A 82 19.55 -24.84 -4.72
CA GLY A 82 19.65 -25.11 -6.15
C GLY A 82 18.98 -26.42 -6.58
N GLU A 83 18.22 -27.07 -5.71
CA GLU A 83 17.47 -28.28 -6.03
C GLU A 83 16.08 -27.91 -6.58
N ILE A 84 15.60 -28.65 -7.58
CA ILE A 84 14.29 -28.38 -8.21
C ILE A 84 13.18 -28.52 -7.16
N ASP A 85 12.43 -27.44 -6.95
CA ASP A 85 11.37 -27.35 -5.94
C ASP A 85 9.96 -27.57 -6.51
N GLY A 86 9.80 -27.46 -7.83
CA GLY A 86 8.55 -27.69 -8.55
C GLY A 86 7.53 -26.56 -8.43
N VAL A 87 7.93 -25.35 -8.00
CA VAL A 87 7.06 -24.16 -7.97
C VAL A 87 6.59 -23.76 -9.37
N PHE A 88 7.49 -23.75 -10.36
CA PHE A 88 7.16 -23.61 -11.78
C PHE A 88 8.18 -24.32 -12.70
N ASP A 89 7.70 -24.80 -13.84
CA ASP A 89 8.54 -25.40 -14.88
C ASP A 89 7.94 -25.12 -16.25
N SER A 90 8.67 -24.37 -17.09
CA SER A 90 8.24 -24.05 -18.44
C SER A 90 8.22 -25.25 -19.39
N SER A 91 8.83 -26.38 -19.01
CA SER A 91 9.32 -27.38 -19.95
C SER A 91 10.18 -26.71 -21.04
N PHE A 92 10.27 -27.29 -22.25
CA PHE A 92 11.07 -26.70 -23.33
C PHE A 92 10.41 -25.48 -23.99
N ILE A 93 11.08 -24.33 -23.88
CA ILE A 93 10.85 -23.14 -24.68
C ILE A 93 11.68 -23.24 -25.96
N LYS A 94 10.99 -23.46 -27.09
CA LYS A 94 11.62 -23.51 -28.42
C LYS A 94 12.12 -22.13 -28.85
N SER A 95 13.05 -22.08 -29.80
CA SER A 95 13.45 -20.82 -30.46
C SER A 95 12.22 -20.07 -30.97
N GLY A 96 12.13 -18.78 -30.63
CA GLY A 96 10.99 -17.89 -30.88
C GLY A 96 9.78 -18.08 -29.96
N GLY A 97 9.79 -19.07 -29.07
CA GLY A 97 8.73 -19.34 -28.10
C GLY A 97 8.84 -18.50 -26.84
N SER A 98 7.83 -18.60 -25.98
CA SER A 98 7.78 -17.92 -24.69
C SER A 98 7.06 -18.77 -23.63
N TYR A 99 7.32 -18.44 -22.36
CA TYR A 99 6.65 -18.97 -21.19
C TYR A 99 6.27 -17.81 -20.26
N SER A 100 5.11 -17.88 -19.62
CA SER A 100 4.66 -16.85 -18.67
C SER A 100 4.30 -17.48 -17.34
N GLN A 101 4.71 -16.83 -16.25
CA GLN A 101 4.38 -17.22 -14.88
C GLN A 101 3.85 -16.00 -14.12
N GLU A 102 2.68 -16.15 -13.51
CA GLU A 102 2.14 -15.18 -12.55
C GLU A 102 2.66 -15.49 -11.15
N PHE A 103 3.10 -14.47 -10.43
CA PHE A 103 3.65 -14.60 -9.09
C PHE A 103 2.67 -14.05 -8.06
N THR A 104 1.97 -14.94 -7.36
CA THR A 104 0.91 -14.59 -6.39
C THR A 104 1.33 -14.76 -4.94
N GLU A 105 2.59 -15.10 -4.69
CA GLU A 105 3.17 -15.29 -3.35
C GLU A 105 4.41 -14.39 -3.20
N LEU A 106 4.56 -13.78 -2.03
CA LEU A 106 5.74 -12.96 -1.71
C LEU A 106 6.97 -13.84 -1.48
N GLY A 107 8.15 -13.34 -1.83
CA GLY A 107 9.42 -14.00 -1.55
C GLY A 107 10.36 -14.04 -2.75
N ASP A 108 11.45 -14.78 -2.57
CA ASP A 108 12.48 -14.96 -3.59
C ASP A 108 12.27 -16.30 -4.30
N PHE A 109 12.13 -16.26 -5.63
CA PHE A 109 11.99 -17.44 -6.48
C PHE A 109 13.24 -17.57 -7.34
N TYR A 110 14.04 -18.59 -7.05
CA TYR A 110 15.23 -18.90 -7.82
C TYR A 110 14.85 -19.74 -9.03
N TYR A 111 15.50 -19.50 -10.16
CA TYR A 111 15.24 -20.26 -11.37
C TYR A 111 16.48 -20.46 -12.22
N PHE A 112 16.44 -21.51 -13.03
CA PHE A 112 17.52 -21.85 -13.94
C PHE A 112 17.04 -22.55 -15.21
N CYS A 113 17.96 -22.75 -16.16
CA CYS A 113 17.74 -23.60 -17.32
C CYS A 113 18.11 -25.07 -17.00
N ASP A 114 17.10 -25.85 -16.59
CA ASP A 114 17.19 -27.30 -16.43
C ASP A 114 17.57 -28.03 -17.73
N ASN A 115 18.32 -29.12 -17.60
CA ASN A 115 18.79 -30.05 -18.65
C ASN A 115 20.08 -29.78 -19.45
N SER A 116 20.75 -28.62 -19.44
CA SER A 116 22.05 -28.48 -20.17
C SER A 116 22.95 -27.29 -19.78
N HIS A 117 22.43 -26.27 -19.12
CA HIS A 117 23.14 -25.00 -18.91
C HIS A 117 23.02 -24.51 -17.46
N PRO A 118 23.58 -25.23 -16.47
CA PRO A 118 23.41 -24.91 -15.05
C PRO A 118 24.02 -23.57 -14.60
N TRP A 119 24.70 -22.85 -15.49
CA TRP A 119 25.21 -21.49 -15.25
C TRP A 119 24.16 -20.41 -15.48
N MET A 120 23.04 -20.71 -16.15
CA MET A 120 21.94 -19.78 -16.39
C MET A 120 21.03 -19.70 -15.16
N ASN A 121 21.40 -18.88 -14.18
CA ASN A 121 20.65 -18.70 -12.93
C ASN A 121 20.03 -17.30 -12.89
N GLY A 122 18.90 -17.14 -12.20
CA GLY A 122 18.28 -15.85 -11.94
C GLY A 122 17.40 -15.91 -10.69
N VAL A 123 16.99 -14.74 -10.21
CA VAL A 123 16.16 -14.59 -9.01
C VAL A 123 15.04 -13.61 -9.26
N ILE A 124 13.84 -13.98 -8.83
CA ILE A 124 12.65 -13.13 -8.89
C ILE A 124 12.33 -12.74 -7.46
N HIS A 125 12.51 -11.47 -7.14
CA HIS A 125 12.14 -10.89 -5.86
C HIS A 125 10.69 -10.40 -5.96
N VAL A 126 9.75 -11.17 -5.44
CA VAL A 126 8.34 -10.77 -5.36
C VAL A 126 8.14 -10.00 -4.08
N VAL A 127 8.14 -8.69 -4.22
CA VAL A 127 7.95 -7.77 -3.11
C VAL A 127 6.53 -7.27 -3.06
N GLN A 128 6.15 -6.76 -1.90
CA GLN A 128 4.92 -6.00 -1.79
C GLN A 128 5.06 -4.74 -2.65
N ASN A 129 4.01 -4.40 -3.41
CA ASN A 129 3.97 -3.14 -4.13
C ASN A 129 4.03 -1.97 -3.11
N SER A 130 5.23 -1.44 -2.90
CA SER A 130 5.47 -0.29 -2.03
C SER A 130 5.16 1.04 -2.74
N GLU A 131 4.87 1.00 -4.04
CA GLU A 131 4.51 2.16 -4.85
C GLU A 131 2.99 2.35 -4.99
N ASN A 132 2.18 1.36 -4.59
CA ASN A 132 0.72 1.47 -4.60
C ASN A 132 0.23 2.10 -3.28
N ILE A 133 0.65 3.35 -3.08
CA ILE A 133 0.18 4.20 -2.00
C ILE A 133 -1.32 4.44 -2.22
N GLN A 134 -2.13 3.81 -1.39
CA GLN A 134 -3.56 4.03 -1.34
C GLN A 134 -3.86 5.24 -0.45
N ILE A 135 -4.94 5.95 -0.73
CA ILE A 135 -5.28 7.21 -0.06
C ILE A 135 -6.69 7.14 0.51
N ILE A 136 -6.85 7.54 1.77
CA ILE A 136 -8.13 7.94 2.35
C ILE A 136 -8.11 9.47 2.47
N ASP A 137 -9.00 10.12 1.73
CA ASP A 137 -9.13 11.56 1.73
C ASP A 137 -10.18 12.03 2.74
N ARG A 138 -10.17 13.33 3.04
CA ARG A 138 -11.22 14.03 3.79
C ARG A 138 -11.46 13.51 5.21
N ILE A 139 -10.48 12.84 5.81
CA ILE A 139 -10.57 12.41 7.20
C ILE A 139 -10.71 13.65 8.08
N ALA A 140 -11.60 13.62 9.06
CA ALA A 140 -11.85 14.73 9.96
C ALA A 140 -12.19 16.06 9.24
N SER A 141 -12.82 16.03 8.06
CA SER A 141 -13.15 17.26 7.33
C SER A 141 -14.04 18.23 8.09
N GLU A 142 -14.77 17.75 9.10
CA GLU A 142 -15.58 18.61 9.99
C GLU A 142 -14.73 19.38 11.03
N TYR A 143 -13.47 18.99 11.19
CA TYR A 143 -12.52 19.60 12.11
C TYR A 143 -11.40 20.39 11.44
N SER A 144 -11.22 20.29 10.12
CA SER A 144 -10.20 21.07 9.41
C SER A 144 -10.68 22.50 9.14
N ASP A 145 -9.79 23.48 9.28
CA ASP A 145 -10.11 24.91 9.08
C ASP A 145 -10.64 25.22 7.67
N ASP A 146 -10.28 24.41 6.67
CA ASP A 146 -10.66 24.54 5.26
C ASP A 146 -11.84 23.65 4.83
N GLY A 147 -12.32 22.75 5.70
CA GLY A 147 -13.35 21.76 5.39
C GLY A 147 -12.94 20.66 4.39
N LEU A 148 -11.65 20.58 4.05
CA LEU A 148 -11.11 19.57 3.13
C LEU A 148 -10.73 18.27 3.85
N GLY A 149 -10.44 18.33 5.15
CA GLY A 149 -9.94 17.21 5.95
C GLY A 149 -8.47 16.90 5.69
N TYR A 150 -8.03 15.78 6.23
CA TYR A 150 -6.67 15.29 6.15
C TYR A 150 -6.59 14.09 5.20
N GLU A 151 -5.45 13.98 4.52
CA GLU A 151 -5.10 12.84 3.69
C GLU A 151 -4.29 11.85 4.52
N VAL A 152 -4.74 10.60 4.59
CA VAL A 152 -3.94 9.48 5.12
C VAL A 152 -3.60 8.55 3.99
N LYS A 153 -2.30 8.27 3.85
CA LYS A 153 -1.81 7.30 2.87
C LYS A 153 -1.56 5.97 3.56
N TYR A 154 -1.73 4.88 2.83
CA TYR A 154 -1.44 3.55 3.34
C TYR A 154 -0.95 2.59 2.27
N ILE A 155 -0.24 1.55 2.70
CA ILE A 155 0.24 0.48 1.84
C ILE A 155 -0.29 -0.83 2.42
N LEU A 156 -1.20 -1.46 1.66
CA LEU A 156 -1.82 -2.75 1.94
C LEU A 156 -2.33 -3.34 0.61
N ASP A 157 -2.42 -4.67 0.51
CA ASP A 157 -2.99 -5.37 -0.67
C ASP A 157 -4.52 -5.42 -0.69
N THR A 158 -5.17 -4.86 0.34
CA THR A 158 -6.62 -4.71 0.45
C THR A 158 -6.99 -3.29 0.86
N ASN A 159 -8.26 -2.93 0.75
CA ASN A 159 -8.73 -1.57 1.01
C ASN A 159 -9.04 -1.37 2.50
N LEU A 160 -8.71 -0.20 3.03
CA LEU A 160 -9.36 0.31 4.24
C LEU A 160 -10.73 0.91 3.89
N GLN A 161 -11.67 0.90 4.84
CA GLN A 161 -12.91 1.64 4.68
C GLN A 161 -12.61 3.14 4.64
N ASN A 162 -13.33 3.88 3.77
CA ASN A 162 -13.14 5.34 3.65
C ASN A 162 -13.49 6.10 4.94
N THR A 163 -14.32 5.51 5.82
CA THR A 163 -14.67 6.12 7.10
C THR A 163 -13.66 5.71 8.16
N VAL A 164 -12.86 6.67 8.61
CA VAL A 164 -12.02 6.55 9.81
C VAL A 164 -12.81 7.09 10.99
N HIS A 165 -12.99 6.28 12.03
CA HIS A 165 -13.64 6.73 13.24
C HIS A 165 -12.64 7.45 14.13
N ILE A 166 -13.03 8.62 14.60
CA ILE A 166 -12.21 9.55 15.36
C ILE A 166 -12.87 9.68 16.74
N ASP A 167 -12.11 9.35 17.77
CA ASP A 167 -12.49 9.57 19.17
C ASP A 167 -11.56 10.63 19.75
N THR A 168 -12.06 11.85 19.89
CA THR A 168 -11.30 12.99 20.43
C THR A 168 -11.20 12.95 21.95
N GLU A 169 -12.09 12.23 22.64
CA GLU A 169 -12.05 12.12 24.11
C GLU A 169 -10.92 11.17 24.53
N GLU A 170 -10.79 10.05 23.83
CA GLU A 170 -9.77 9.02 24.09
C GLU A 170 -8.52 9.19 23.21
N ASN A 171 -8.53 10.15 22.27
CA ASN A 171 -7.46 10.41 21.30
C ASN A 171 -7.11 9.19 20.43
N ILE A 172 -8.15 8.56 19.85
CA ILE A 172 -8.02 7.34 19.05
C ILE A 172 -8.49 7.57 17.60
N LEU A 173 -7.69 7.09 16.65
CA LEU A 173 -8.10 6.84 15.27
C LEU A 173 -8.38 5.35 15.08
N THR A 174 -9.52 5.01 14.49
CA THR A 174 -9.89 3.63 14.16
C THR A 174 -10.03 3.45 12.66
N PHE A 175 -9.21 2.59 12.10
CA PHE A 175 -9.24 2.16 10.70
C PHE A 175 -9.86 0.77 10.61
N THR A 176 -10.70 0.54 9.59
CA THR A 176 -11.32 -0.77 9.35
C THR A 176 -10.83 -1.36 8.03
N ILE A 177 -10.33 -2.59 8.05
CA ILE A 177 -9.88 -3.32 6.85
C ILE A 177 -11.09 -3.95 6.17
N SER A 178 -11.27 -3.70 4.87
CA SER A 178 -12.47 -4.09 4.11
C SER A 178 -12.46 -5.57 3.68
N GLY A 179 -11.30 -6.20 3.62
CA GLY A 179 -11.12 -7.57 3.14
C GLY A 179 -10.12 -8.36 3.98
N ASP A 180 -9.83 -9.58 3.54
CA ASP A 180 -8.65 -10.30 4.01
C ASP A 180 -7.41 -9.78 3.26
N THR A 181 -6.25 -10.04 3.81
CA THR A 181 -4.94 -9.57 3.31
C THR A 181 -3.94 -10.73 3.32
N ASN A 182 -3.02 -10.76 2.38
CA ASN A 182 -1.86 -11.66 2.43
C ASN A 182 -0.65 -10.99 3.08
N ASN A 183 -0.75 -9.70 3.43
CA ASN A 183 0.32 -8.96 4.08
C ASN A 183 0.37 -9.28 5.58
N GLY A 184 1.60 -9.42 6.10
CA GLY A 184 1.85 -9.50 7.54
C GLY A 184 1.88 -8.14 8.24
N GLU A 185 1.79 -7.05 7.50
CA GLU A 185 1.84 -5.68 8.02
C GLU A 185 1.09 -4.68 7.13
N ILE A 186 0.70 -3.56 7.74
CA ILE A 186 0.21 -2.37 7.05
C ILE A 186 1.15 -1.20 7.35
N THR A 187 1.47 -0.40 6.33
CA THR A 187 2.10 0.90 6.52
C THR A 187 1.04 1.99 6.47
N LEU A 188 1.00 2.87 7.47
CA LEU A 188 0.20 4.09 7.47
C LEU A 188 1.14 5.30 7.46
N ILE A 189 0.82 6.30 6.65
CA ILE A 189 1.51 7.59 6.62
C ILE A 189 0.46 8.66 6.95
N ILE A 190 0.58 9.21 8.15
CA ILE A 190 -0.43 10.06 8.77
C ILE A 190 0.16 11.45 9.00
N PRO A 191 -0.56 12.54 8.67
CA PRO A 191 -0.11 13.89 8.99
C PRO A 191 -0.11 14.12 10.51
N PRO A 192 0.95 14.71 11.09
CA PRO A 192 1.00 15.03 12.52
C PRO A 192 -0.16 15.89 13.03
N GLU A 193 -0.79 16.67 12.16
CA GLU A 193 -1.96 17.50 12.49
C GLU A 193 -3.22 16.68 12.77
N LEU A 194 -3.30 15.45 12.25
CA LEU A 194 -4.43 14.55 12.50
C LEU A 194 -4.25 13.79 13.81
N ILE A 195 -3.03 13.34 14.12
CA ILE A 195 -2.68 12.65 15.36
C ILE A 195 -1.25 12.99 15.80
N GLU A 196 -1.12 13.47 17.02
CA GLU A 196 0.17 13.78 17.63
C GLU A 196 0.71 12.57 18.39
N ASN A 197 2.00 12.28 18.23
CA ASN A 197 2.76 11.27 18.98
C ASN A 197 2.00 9.95 19.24
N PRO A 198 1.71 9.14 18.21
CA PRO A 198 1.14 7.81 18.41
C PRO A 198 1.94 7.01 19.44
N ASN A 199 1.28 6.44 20.43
CA ASN A 199 1.93 5.81 21.58
C ASN A 199 1.43 4.40 21.87
N ALA A 200 0.27 4.01 21.32
CA ALA A 200 -0.26 2.66 21.43
C ALA A 200 -1.07 2.29 20.19
N VAL A 201 -0.96 1.02 19.78
CA VAL A 201 -1.71 0.45 18.66
C VAL A 201 -2.36 -0.86 19.09
N TRP A 202 -3.63 -1.05 18.70
CA TRP A 202 -4.35 -2.31 18.83
C TRP A 202 -4.78 -2.82 17.47
N VAL A 203 -4.65 -4.13 17.26
CA VAL A 203 -5.21 -4.83 16.11
C VAL A 203 -6.23 -5.84 16.64
N ASP A 204 -7.47 -5.71 16.19
CA ASP A 204 -8.61 -6.53 16.64
C ASP A 204 -8.74 -6.61 18.19
N GLY A 205 -8.45 -5.50 18.86
CA GLY A 205 -8.50 -5.37 20.33
C GLY A 205 -7.26 -5.88 21.09
N VAL A 206 -6.26 -6.42 20.40
CA VAL A 206 -4.99 -6.85 20.99
C VAL A 206 -3.94 -5.76 20.80
N MET A 207 -3.32 -5.31 21.89
CA MET A 207 -2.22 -4.35 21.83
C MET A 207 -0.98 -5.01 21.21
N ILE A 208 -0.35 -4.33 20.26
CA ILE A 208 0.81 -4.83 19.53
C ILE A 208 1.95 -3.81 19.53
N ASN A 209 3.16 -4.31 19.28
CA ASN A 209 4.30 -3.46 18.97
C ASN A 209 4.22 -3.03 17.50
N PHE A 210 4.72 -1.85 17.20
CA PHE A 210 4.77 -1.27 15.87
C PHE A 210 6.07 -0.47 15.70
N GLU A 211 6.48 -0.27 14.46
CA GLU A 211 7.60 0.62 14.14
C GLU A 211 7.08 2.00 13.76
N MET A 212 7.83 3.03 14.14
CA MET A 212 7.47 4.42 13.89
C MET A 212 8.68 5.19 13.38
N ASP A 213 8.48 5.93 12.31
CA ASP A 213 9.41 6.96 11.83
C ASP A 213 8.66 8.29 11.70
N ASN A 214 9.15 9.33 12.37
CA ASN A 214 8.50 10.63 12.45
C ASN A 214 9.35 11.70 11.80
N THR A 215 8.74 12.43 10.87
CA THR A 215 9.29 13.65 10.29
C THR A 215 8.48 14.86 10.75
N LEU A 216 8.85 16.06 10.29
CA LEU A 216 8.08 17.28 10.56
C LEU A 216 6.70 17.29 9.88
N THR A 217 6.50 16.48 8.84
CA THR A 217 5.32 16.55 7.96
C THR A 217 4.54 15.25 7.88
N GLU A 218 5.15 14.12 8.25
CA GLU A 218 4.57 12.80 8.10
C GLU A 218 5.00 11.90 9.26
N ILE A 219 4.05 11.12 9.79
CA ILE A 219 4.25 10.03 10.74
C ILE A 219 4.04 8.72 9.99
N LYS A 220 5.10 7.92 9.84
CA LYS A 220 5.04 6.60 9.23
C LYS A 220 4.94 5.55 10.34
N LEU A 221 3.88 4.73 10.29
CA LEU A 221 3.66 3.60 11.20
C LEU A 221 3.70 2.31 10.39
N VAL A 222 4.51 1.34 10.82
CA VAL A 222 4.51 -0.03 10.28
C VAL A 222 3.92 -0.94 11.35
N ILE A 223 2.76 -1.50 11.06
CA ILE A 223 1.89 -2.17 12.03
C ILE A 223 1.72 -3.63 11.60
N PRO A 224 2.22 -4.60 12.39
CA PRO A 224 1.96 -6.01 12.15
C PRO A 224 0.47 -6.35 12.19
N ILE A 225 -0.02 -7.14 11.23
CA ILE A 225 -1.40 -7.60 11.14
C ILE A 225 -1.44 -9.10 10.79
N THR A 226 -2.64 -9.69 10.84
CA THR A 226 -2.88 -11.06 10.37
C THR A 226 -3.79 -11.05 9.13
N PRO A 227 -3.83 -12.14 8.35
CA PRO A 227 -4.67 -12.20 7.15
C PRO A 227 -6.15 -11.89 7.35
N HIS A 228 -6.65 -12.08 8.57
CA HIS A 228 -8.06 -11.87 8.92
C HIS A 228 -8.30 -10.63 9.77
N SER A 229 -7.28 -9.79 9.95
CA SER A 229 -7.43 -8.59 10.76
C SER A 229 -8.45 -7.62 10.16
N LYS A 230 -9.26 -7.00 11.02
CA LYS A 230 -10.38 -6.14 10.61
C LYS A 230 -10.32 -4.75 11.19
N GLU A 231 -9.73 -4.57 12.37
CA GLU A 231 -9.70 -3.29 13.06
C GLU A 231 -8.28 -2.91 13.48
N ILE A 232 -7.90 -1.66 13.22
CA ILE A 232 -6.67 -1.05 13.73
C ILE A 232 -7.04 0.21 14.50
N LYS A 233 -6.65 0.28 15.77
CA LYS A 233 -6.82 1.46 16.63
C LYS A 233 -5.46 2.05 16.95
N ILE A 234 -5.33 3.36 16.79
CA ILE A 234 -4.10 4.11 17.02
C ILE A 234 -4.40 5.21 18.01
N MET A 235 -3.76 5.16 19.18
CA MET A 235 -3.86 6.19 20.20
C MET A 235 -2.66 7.13 20.11
N GLY A 236 -2.93 8.43 20.16
CA GLY A 236 -1.93 9.49 20.21
C GLY A 236 -1.96 10.24 21.52
N THR A 237 -1.13 11.28 21.63
CA THR A 237 -1.27 12.27 22.70
C THR A 237 -2.45 13.21 22.44
N HIS A 238 -2.74 13.50 21.17
CA HIS A 238 -3.91 14.25 20.74
C HIS A 238 -4.37 13.73 19.38
N VAL A 239 -5.68 13.59 19.18
CA VAL A 239 -6.30 13.41 17.86
C VAL A 239 -7.09 14.65 17.56
N ILE A 240 -6.74 15.35 16.47
CA ILE A 240 -7.32 16.64 16.07
C ILE A 240 -7.31 17.64 17.24
N PRO A 241 -6.29 18.52 17.32
CA PRO A 241 -6.19 19.51 18.39
C PRO A 241 -7.49 20.31 18.53
N GLU A 242 -8.10 20.29 19.72
CA GLU A 242 -9.52 20.60 19.97
C GLU A 242 -10.03 21.96 19.50
N PHE A 243 -9.17 22.88 19.07
CA PHE A 243 -9.60 24.11 18.41
C PHE A 243 -8.52 24.54 17.42
N GLY A 244 -8.88 24.64 16.15
CA GLY A 244 -8.04 25.29 15.14
C GLY A 244 -7.56 26.66 15.66
N PHE A 245 -6.35 27.07 15.28
CA PHE A 245 -5.71 28.30 15.77
C PHE A 245 -6.62 29.53 15.69
N LEU A 246 -7.52 29.56 14.69
CA LEU A 246 -8.52 30.61 14.53
C LEU A 246 -9.57 30.64 15.65
N VAL A 247 -10.09 29.48 16.06
CA VAL A 247 -11.09 29.41 17.13
C VAL A 247 -10.46 29.80 18.47
N MET A 248 -9.23 29.35 18.75
CA MET A 248 -8.46 29.79 19.92
C MET A 248 -8.18 31.30 19.90
N GLY A 249 -7.86 31.86 18.73
CA GLY A 249 -7.68 33.30 18.54
C GLY A 249 -8.95 34.10 18.87
N VAL A 250 -10.11 33.68 18.34
CA VAL A 250 -11.39 34.32 18.61
C VAL A 250 -11.78 34.19 20.08
N LEU A 251 -11.60 33.01 20.69
CA LEU A 251 -11.89 32.78 22.10
C LEU A 251 -11.01 33.65 23.01
N GLY A 252 -9.71 33.74 22.68
CA GLY A 252 -8.75 34.59 23.39
C GLY A 252 -9.09 36.07 23.31
N VAL A 253 -9.45 36.57 22.11
CA VAL A 253 -9.90 37.96 21.93
C VAL A 253 -11.21 38.22 22.68
N GLY A 254 -12.14 37.27 22.69
CA GLY A 254 -13.39 37.35 23.46
C GLY A 254 -13.17 37.41 24.97
N LEU A 255 -12.34 36.51 25.52
CA LEU A 255 -11.99 36.46 26.95
C LEU A 255 -11.25 37.74 27.39
N THR A 256 -10.27 38.19 26.62
CA THR A 256 -9.55 39.43 26.95
C THR A 256 -10.47 40.65 26.89
N SER A 257 -11.35 40.74 25.89
CA SER A 257 -12.32 41.84 25.75
C SER A 257 -13.31 41.88 26.93
N THR A 258 -13.83 40.72 27.33
CA THR A 258 -14.76 40.64 28.48
C THR A 258 -14.08 41.00 29.80
N ILE A 259 -12.83 40.58 30.01
CA ILE A 259 -12.04 40.97 31.20
C ILE A 259 -11.76 42.48 31.22
N ILE A 260 -11.41 43.08 30.08
CA ILE A 260 -11.17 44.53 29.96
C ILE A 260 -12.46 45.31 30.26
N LEU A 261 -13.59 44.89 29.70
CA LEU A 261 -14.90 45.51 29.94
C LEU A 261 -15.40 45.33 31.38
N ALA A 262 -15.12 44.18 32.00
CA ALA A 262 -15.43 43.95 33.41
C ALA A 262 -14.57 44.89 34.29
N ARG A 263 -13.27 44.97 34.05
CA ARG A 263 -12.37 45.87 34.79
C ARG A 263 -12.75 47.34 34.62
N SER A 264 -13.14 47.78 33.43
CA SER A 264 -13.56 49.17 33.21
C SER A 264 -14.85 49.52 33.94
N LYS A 265 -15.77 48.57 34.13
CA LYS A 265 -16.98 48.76 34.94
C LYS A 265 -16.74 48.77 36.45
N PHE A 266 -15.75 48.04 36.95
CA PHE A 266 -15.44 47.97 38.38
C PHE A 266 -14.37 48.98 38.85
N SER A 267 -13.69 49.68 37.94
CA SER A 267 -12.73 50.76 38.27
C SER A 267 -13.39 52.12 38.52
N ILE A 268 -14.74 52.20 38.53
CA ILE A 268 -15.51 53.41 38.84
C ILE A 268 -16.11 53.27 40.25
N ILE A 269 -15.26 53.13 41.27
CA ILE A 269 -15.56 53.43 42.68
C ILE A 269 -14.29 54.02 43.30
#